data_AF-A0A7V5FR93-F1
#
_entry.id   AF-A0A7V5FR93-F1
#
_cell.length_a   1.000
_cell.length_b   1.000
_cell.length_c   1.000
_cell.angle_alpha   90.00
_cell.angle_beta   90.00
_cell.angle_gamma   90.00
#
_symmetry.space_group_name_H-M   'P 1'
#
loop_
_entity.id
_entity.type
_entity.pdbx_description
1 polymer ?
#
loop_
_entity_poly.entity_id
_entity_poly.type
_entity_poly.pdbx_seq_one_letter_code
_entity_poly.pdbx_strand_id
1 'polypeptide(L)'
;MEKITNGDMPPPSQPPLLPSFAALLEAGDQAGYIQELCNQGLNWLLDFQFPLLAGHLFPLRQFPPLKFPPPRIQLLTLAINPDISPSLSDLEGLYHLFLEDDDGKAACGCIGIALQSIIDSGHAFHRFQPWRTRAEKLLANTSLSPLAGAFLALFQVWAEIMGPGNLAETNALLE
;
A
#
# COMPACT_ATOMS: atom_id res chain seq x y z
N MET A 1 33.65 12.68 27.12
CA MET A 1 32.41 12.74 26.32
C MET A 1 32.66 11.94 25.06
N GLU A 2 32.25 10.67 25.05
CA GLU A 2 32.34 9.81 23.88
C GLU A 2 31.28 10.24 22.85
N LYS A 3 31.72 10.40 21.60
CA LYS A 3 30.84 10.63 20.46
C LYS A 3 30.14 9.31 20.14
N ILE A 4 28.83 9.26 20.37
CA ILE A 4 27.98 8.21 19.83
C ILE A 4 27.92 8.44 18.31
N THR A 5 28.61 7.62 17.55
CA THR A 5 28.47 7.53 16.10
C THR A 5 27.13 6.85 15.79
N ASN A 6 26.33 7.43 14.89
CA ASN A 6 25.04 6.91 14.39
C ASN A 6 25.17 5.58 13.60
N GLY A 7 26.04 4.66 14.02
CA GLY A 7 26.40 3.44 13.29
C GLY A 7 25.86 2.13 13.87
N ASP A 8 25.32 2.13 15.09
CA ASP A 8 24.98 0.88 15.83
C ASP A 8 23.48 0.76 16.15
N MET A 9 22.59 1.20 15.26
CA MET A 9 21.25 0.62 15.29
C MET A 9 21.31 -0.72 14.57
N PRO A 10 21.10 -1.87 15.26
CA PRO A 10 20.93 -3.13 14.56
C PRO A 10 19.81 -2.95 13.53
N PRO A 11 19.92 -3.55 12.33
CA PRO A 11 18.81 -3.51 11.37
C PRO A 11 17.55 -3.95 12.12
N PRO A 12 16.41 -3.26 11.93
CA PRO A 12 15.17 -3.65 12.58
C PRO A 12 15.00 -5.15 12.36
N SER A 13 14.90 -5.90 13.47
CA SER A 13 14.81 -7.36 13.41
C SER A 13 13.65 -7.70 12.48
N GLN A 14 13.96 -8.25 11.31
CA GLN A 14 12.93 -8.65 10.35
C GLN A 14 11.94 -9.56 11.08
N PRO A 15 10.63 -9.32 10.95
CA PRO A 15 9.67 -10.21 11.56
C PRO A 15 9.91 -11.63 11.03
N PRO A 16 9.83 -12.66 11.89
CA PRO A 16 10.03 -14.02 11.46
C PRO A 16 9.03 -14.37 10.35
N LEU A 17 9.47 -15.14 9.36
CA LEU A 17 8.57 -15.65 8.34
C LEU A 17 7.52 -16.53 8.98
N LEU A 18 6.27 -16.35 8.55
CA LEU A 18 5.21 -17.27 8.96
C LEU A 18 5.51 -18.67 8.41
N PRO A 19 5.11 -19.74 9.12
CA PRO A 19 5.47 -21.11 8.76
C PRO A 19 5.11 -21.51 7.31
N SER A 20 3.98 -21.02 6.78
CA SER A 20 3.58 -21.31 5.39
C SER A 20 4.57 -20.73 4.38
N PHE A 21 5.03 -19.48 4.59
CA PHE A 21 6.03 -18.84 3.73
C PHE A 21 7.41 -19.46 3.88
N ALA A 22 7.81 -19.84 5.10
CA ALA A 22 9.08 -20.52 5.32
C ALA A 22 9.13 -21.85 4.55
N ALA A 23 8.07 -22.67 4.64
CA ALA A 23 7.98 -23.94 3.93
C ALA A 23 8.01 -23.76 2.40
N LEU A 24 7.31 -22.75 1.86
CA LEU A 24 7.31 -22.44 0.42
C LEU A 24 8.68 -21.96 -0.07
N LEU A 25 9.38 -21.17 0.75
CA LEU A 25 10.72 -20.70 0.44
C LEU A 25 11.73 -21.85 0.44
N GLU A 26 11.70 -22.72 1.46
CA GLU A 26 12.54 -23.92 1.54
C GLU A 26 12.30 -24.90 0.38
N ALA A 27 11.05 -25.04 -0.04
CA ALA A 27 10.67 -25.88 -1.18
C ALA A 27 11.03 -25.27 -2.54
N GLY A 28 11.44 -24.00 -2.60
CA GLY A 28 11.66 -23.29 -3.85
C GLY A 28 10.38 -23.00 -4.66
N ASP A 29 9.20 -23.07 -4.02
CA ASP A 29 7.90 -22.88 -4.68
C ASP A 29 7.54 -21.39 -4.79
N GLN A 30 8.10 -20.74 -5.81
CA GLN A 30 7.84 -19.33 -6.10
C GLN A 30 6.35 -19.06 -6.36
N ALA A 31 5.65 -19.96 -7.05
CA ALA A 31 4.26 -19.75 -7.43
C ALA A 31 3.34 -19.82 -6.20
N GLY A 32 3.54 -20.83 -5.35
CA GLY A 32 2.87 -20.95 -4.07
C GLY A 32 3.16 -19.76 -3.15
N TYR A 33 4.43 -19.31 -3.10
CA TYR A 33 4.82 -18.13 -2.31
C TYR A 33 4.08 -16.86 -2.76
N ILE A 34 4.02 -16.61 -4.07
CA ILE A 34 3.31 -15.47 -4.66
C ILE A 34 1.82 -15.56 -4.36
N GLN A 35 1.21 -16.74 -4.53
CA GLN A 35 -0.21 -16.94 -4.26
C GLN A 35 -0.53 -16.64 -2.79
N GLU A 36 0.29 -17.15 -1.87
CA GLU A 36 0.13 -16.93 -0.44
C GLU A 36 0.28 -15.44 -0.09
N LEU A 37 1.24 -14.75 -0.71
CA LEU A 37 1.42 -13.32 -0.53
C LEU A 37 0.24 -12.51 -1.09
N CYS A 38 -0.31 -12.90 -2.23
CA CYS A 38 -1.51 -12.30 -2.80
C CYS A 38 -2.76 -12.50 -1.90
N ASN A 39 -2.82 -13.61 -1.17
CA ASN A 39 -3.92 -13.93 -0.25
C ASN A 39 -3.82 -13.12 1.05
N GLN A 40 -2.64 -13.14 1.67
CA GLN A 40 -2.42 -12.54 3.00
C GLN A 40 -1.98 -11.08 2.95
N GLY A 41 -1.14 -10.70 1.98
CA GLY A 41 -0.49 -9.40 1.92
C GLY A 41 -1.45 -8.23 1.88
N LEU A 42 -2.61 -8.38 1.22
CA LEU A 42 -3.65 -7.35 1.24
C LEU A 42 -4.27 -7.16 2.63
N ASN A 43 -4.37 -8.19 3.47
CA ASN A 43 -4.82 -7.99 4.85
C ASN A 43 -3.80 -7.14 5.62
N TRP A 44 -2.51 -7.45 5.47
CA TRP A 44 -1.45 -6.72 6.14
C TRP A 44 -1.39 -5.26 5.68
N LEU A 45 -1.60 -5.00 4.38
CA LEU A 45 -1.73 -3.63 3.86
C LEU A 45 -2.89 -2.88 4.54
N LEU A 46 -4.09 -3.47 4.52
CA LEU A 46 -5.30 -2.79 5.03
C LEU A 46 -5.31 -2.65 6.55
N ASP A 47 -4.56 -3.49 7.26
CA ASP A 47 -4.37 -3.43 8.72
C ASP A 47 -3.09 -2.67 9.12
N PHE A 48 -2.44 -1.98 8.17
CA PHE A 48 -1.22 -1.20 8.38
C PHE A 48 -0.03 -1.99 8.98
N GLN A 49 0.01 -3.31 8.77
CA GLN A 49 1.07 -4.21 9.21
C GLN A 49 2.27 -4.18 8.24
N PHE A 50 2.76 -2.98 7.91
CA PHE A 50 3.84 -2.80 6.92
C PHE A 50 5.14 -3.54 7.24
N PRO A 51 5.62 -3.64 8.49
CA PRO A 51 6.81 -4.43 8.79
C PRO A 51 6.64 -5.91 8.42
N LEU A 52 5.45 -6.47 8.68
CA LEU A 52 5.13 -7.85 8.33
C LEU A 52 5.06 -8.03 6.82
N LEU A 53 4.38 -7.11 6.13
CA LEU A 53 4.29 -7.10 4.68
C LEU A 53 5.68 -7.01 4.02
N ALA A 54 6.54 -6.11 4.49
CA ALA A 54 7.90 -5.96 4.01
C ALA A 54 8.76 -7.21 4.27
N GLY A 55 8.63 -7.81 5.46
CA GLY A 55 9.33 -9.05 5.83
C GLY A 55 8.98 -10.24 4.93
N HIS A 56 7.78 -10.25 4.34
CA HIS A 56 7.33 -11.30 3.43
C HIS A 56 7.49 -10.95 1.95
N LEU A 57 7.58 -9.67 1.59
CA LEU A 57 7.93 -9.27 0.22
C LEU A 57 9.43 -9.44 -0.07
N PHE A 58 10.29 -9.16 0.91
CA PHE A 58 11.75 -9.20 0.72
C PHE A 58 12.29 -10.56 0.24
N PRO A 59 11.83 -11.71 0.77
CA PRO A 59 12.28 -13.03 0.29
C PRO A 59 11.93 -13.35 -1.16
N LEU A 60 11.01 -12.62 -1.82
CA LEU A 60 10.77 -12.80 -3.25
C LEU A 60 12.03 -12.59 -4.10
N ARG A 61 13.01 -11.81 -3.60
CA ARG A 61 14.31 -11.60 -4.26
C ARG A 61 15.19 -12.85 -4.32
N GLN A 62 14.87 -13.89 -3.56
CA GLN A 62 15.57 -15.17 -3.59
C GLN A 62 15.13 -16.04 -4.77
N PHE A 63 13.98 -15.74 -5.37
CA PHE A 63 13.51 -16.40 -6.59
C PHE A 63 13.97 -15.67 -7.85
N PRO A 64 13.92 -16.33 -9.03
CA PRO A 64 14.11 -15.64 -10.30
C PRO A 64 13.14 -14.45 -10.45
N PRO A 65 13.60 -13.31 -10.98
CA PRO A 65 12.76 -12.13 -11.10
C PRO A 65 11.57 -12.40 -12.03
N LEU A 66 10.39 -11.97 -11.61
CA LEU A 66 9.18 -12.08 -12.42
C LEU A 66 9.24 -11.08 -13.57
N LYS A 67 9.06 -11.58 -14.80
CA LYS A 67 8.94 -10.71 -15.98
C LYS A 67 7.67 -9.84 -15.90
N PHE A 68 6.58 -10.42 -15.40
CA PHE A 68 5.29 -9.76 -15.20
C PHE A 68 4.74 -10.16 -13.82
N PRO A 69 5.01 -9.39 -12.76
CA PRO A 69 4.47 -9.66 -11.43
C PRO A 69 2.94 -9.52 -11.44
N PRO A 70 2.19 -10.36 -10.70
CA PRO A 70 0.75 -10.20 -10.55
C PRO A 70 0.39 -8.79 -10.03
N PRO A 71 -0.76 -8.22 -10.42
CA PRO A 71 -1.15 -6.87 -10.02
C PRO A 71 -1.14 -6.64 -8.51
N ARG A 72 -1.59 -7.63 -7.72
CA ARG A 72 -1.50 -7.57 -6.25
C ARG A 72 -0.07 -7.46 -5.75
N ILE A 73 0.89 -8.17 -6.36
CA ILE A 73 2.31 -8.06 -5.98
C ILE A 73 2.85 -6.67 -6.32
N GLN A 74 2.46 -6.11 -7.47
CA GLN A 74 2.83 -4.73 -7.84
C GLN A 74 2.30 -3.75 -6.80
N LEU A 75 1.01 -3.83 -6.45
CA LEU A 75 0.38 -2.99 -5.45
C LEU A 75 1.09 -3.08 -4.09
N LEU A 76 1.33 -4.30 -3.60
CA LEU A 76 1.98 -4.53 -2.31
C LEU A 76 3.43 -4.02 -2.30
N THR A 77 4.13 -4.12 -3.43
CA THR A 77 5.49 -3.56 -3.58
C THR A 77 5.48 -2.03 -3.52
N LEU A 78 4.50 -1.38 -4.17
CA LEU A 78 4.33 0.07 -4.10
C LEU A 78 4.02 0.54 -2.67
N ALA A 79 3.29 -0.27 -1.88
CA ALA A 79 2.90 0.08 -0.52
C ALA A 79 4.07 0.14 0.48
N ILE A 80 5.13 -0.61 0.26
CA ILE A 80 6.26 -0.73 1.21
C ILE A 80 7.52 0.01 0.76
N ASN A 81 7.47 0.73 -0.36
CA ASN A 81 8.64 1.38 -0.92
C ASN A 81 8.65 2.88 -0.60
N PRO A 82 9.28 3.32 0.51
CA PRO A 82 9.25 4.71 0.92
C PRO A 82 10.02 5.64 -0.02
N ASP A 83 10.96 5.10 -0.81
CA ASP A 83 11.80 5.88 -1.72
C ASP A 83 11.13 6.16 -3.07
N ILE A 84 10.00 5.50 -3.35
CA ILE A 84 9.25 5.66 -4.59
C ILE A 84 7.85 6.13 -4.23
N SER A 85 7.62 7.44 -4.28
CA SER A 85 6.24 7.94 -4.28
C SER A 85 5.56 7.36 -5.53
N PRO A 86 4.54 6.50 -5.37
CA PRO A 86 3.95 5.80 -6.49
C PRO A 86 3.31 6.81 -7.45
N SER A 87 3.55 6.64 -8.75
CA SER A 87 2.85 7.42 -9.76
C SER A 87 1.35 7.17 -9.60
N LEU A 88 0.56 8.23 -9.39
CA LEU A 88 -0.91 8.06 -9.32
C LEU A 88 -1.48 7.51 -10.62
N SER A 89 -0.78 7.67 -11.76
CA SER A 89 -1.19 7.05 -13.03
C SER A 89 -1.04 5.52 -12.97
N ASP A 90 0.00 5.02 -12.31
CA ASP A 90 0.23 3.58 -12.16
C ASP A 90 -0.82 2.97 -11.22
N LEU A 91 -1.11 3.69 -10.11
CA LEU A 91 -2.18 3.30 -9.18
C LEU A 91 -3.55 3.34 -9.84
N GLU A 92 -3.81 4.29 -10.75
CA GLU A 92 -5.05 4.35 -11.52
C GLU A 92 -5.19 3.16 -12.47
N GLY A 93 -4.11 2.79 -13.17
CA GLY A 93 -4.09 1.58 -13.99
C GLY A 93 -4.38 0.31 -13.18
N LEU A 94 -3.73 0.14 -12.03
CA LEU A 94 -3.98 -0.97 -11.12
C LEU A 94 -5.41 -0.97 -10.57
N TYR A 95 -5.92 0.20 -10.17
CA TYR A 95 -7.29 0.34 -9.68
C TYR A 95 -8.31 -0.16 -10.71
N HIS A 96 -8.17 0.24 -11.97
CA HIS A 96 -9.08 -0.20 -13.04
C HIS A 96 -8.98 -1.71 -13.27
N LEU A 97 -7.76 -2.26 -13.29
CA LEU A 97 -7.55 -3.70 -13.42
C LEU A 97 -8.22 -4.49 -12.28
N PHE A 98 -8.12 -4.01 -11.04
CA PHE A 98 -8.79 -4.65 -9.91
C PHE A 98 -10.31 -4.56 -9.97
N LEU A 99 -10.86 -3.48 -10.53
CA LEU A 99 -12.31 -3.41 -10.76
C LEU A 99 -12.76 -4.39 -11.85
N GLU A 100 -11.97 -4.58 -12.90
CA GLU A 100 -12.25 -5.54 -13.97
C GLU A 100 -12.23 -6.99 -13.44
N ASP A 101 -11.34 -7.28 -12.49
CA ASP A 101 -11.20 -8.58 -11.83
C ASP A 101 -12.16 -8.81 -10.63
N ASP A 102 -13.09 -7.87 -10.36
CA ASP A 102 -13.96 -7.86 -9.17
C ASP A 102 -13.20 -7.95 -7.83
N ASP A 103 -11.97 -7.43 -7.81
CA ASP A 103 -11.10 -7.40 -6.66
C ASP A 103 -11.25 -6.10 -5.87
N GLY A 104 -12.43 -5.91 -5.27
CA GLY A 104 -12.74 -4.72 -4.48
C GLY A 104 -11.74 -4.45 -3.36
N LYS A 105 -11.15 -5.50 -2.78
CA LYS A 105 -10.16 -5.38 -1.71
C LYS A 105 -8.84 -4.76 -2.19
N ALA A 106 -8.32 -5.20 -3.33
CA ALA A 106 -7.12 -4.61 -3.91
C ALA A 106 -7.38 -3.20 -4.44
N ALA A 107 -8.56 -2.96 -5.03
CA ALA A 107 -8.98 -1.62 -5.44
C ALA A 107 -9.02 -0.64 -4.24
N CYS A 108 -9.46 -1.08 -3.06
CA CYS A 108 -9.37 -0.29 -1.82
C CYS A 108 -7.91 0.06 -1.48
N GLY A 109 -7.01 -0.92 -1.59
CA GLY A 109 -5.57 -0.71 -1.38
C GLY A 109 -4.98 0.35 -2.30
N CYS A 110 -5.32 0.35 -3.59
CA CYS A 110 -4.90 1.39 -4.55
C CYS A 110 -5.31 2.79 -4.09
N ILE A 111 -6.56 2.94 -3.66
CA ILE A 111 -7.08 4.23 -3.20
C ILE A 111 -6.33 4.71 -1.96
N GLY A 112 -6.13 3.83 -0.97
CA GLY A 112 -5.41 4.20 0.25
C GLY A 112 -3.98 4.64 -0.04
N ILE A 113 -3.25 3.89 -0.88
CA ILE A 113 -1.88 4.25 -1.28
C ILE A 113 -1.86 5.56 -2.08
N ALA A 114 -2.83 5.80 -2.96
CA ALA A 114 -2.91 7.05 -3.71
C ALA A 114 -3.17 8.25 -2.80
N LEU A 115 -4.10 8.12 -1.86
CA LEU A 115 -4.41 9.17 -0.90
C LEU A 115 -3.22 9.43 0.02
N GLN A 116 -2.56 8.37 0.52
CA GLN A 116 -1.32 8.48 1.29
C GLN A 116 -0.22 9.19 0.49
N SER A 117 -0.01 8.83 -0.78
CA SER A 117 1.00 9.47 -1.63
C SER A 117 0.75 10.97 -1.83
N ILE A 118 -0.52 11.39 -1.94
CA ILE A 118 -0.86 12.82 -2.00
C ILE A 118 -0.53 13.51 -0.67
N ILE A 119 -0.87 12.90 0.46
CA ILE A 119 -0.55 13.39 1.81
C ILE A 119 0.97 13.57 1.96
N ASP A 120 1.73 12.52 1.67
CA ASP A 120 3.18 12.48 1.83
C ASP A 120 3.89 13.47 0.91
N SER A 121 3.33 13.74 -0.27
CA SER A 121 3.89 14.75 -1.18
C SER A 121 3.78 16.18 -0.63
N GLY A 122 2.83 16.43 0.29
CA GLY A 122 2.57 17.76 0.83
C GLY A 122 2.11 18.81 -0.19
N HIS A 123 1.84 18.41 -1.45
CA HIS A 123 1.44 19.29 -2.53
C HIS A 123 0.39 18.63 -3.43
N ALA A 124 -0.18 19.40 -4.38
CA ALA A 124 -1.17 18.89 -5.33
C ALA A 124 -2.46 18.31 -4.70
N PHE A 125 -2.95 18.93 -3.62
CA PHE A 125 -4.20 18.56 -2.94
C PHE A 125 -5.44 18.50 -3.84
N HIS A 126 -5.45 19.20 -4.98
CA HIS A 126 -6.51 19.07 -5.99
C HIS A 126 -6.69 17.62 -6.50
N ARG A 127 -5.66 16.78 -6.37
CA ARG A 127 -5.68 15.37 -6.76
C ARG A 127 -6.42 14.47 -5.76
N PHE A 128 -6.81 14.96 -4.58
CA PHE A 128 -7.64 14.20 -3.64
C PHE A 128 -9.01 13.84 -4.23
N GLN A 129 -9.64 14.78 -4.94
CA GLN A 129 -11.06 14.65 -5.30
C GLN A 129 -11.38 13.44 -6.19
N PRO A 130 -10.60 13.11 -7.24
CA PRO A 130 -10.81 11.89 -8.02
C PRO A 130 -10.73 10.61 -7.16
N TRP A 131 -9.73 10.52 -6.27
CA TRP A 131 -9.52 9.36 -5.41
C TRP A 131 -10.58 9.23 -4.31
N ARG A 132 -11.01 10.35 -3.74
CA ARG A 132 -12.16 10.40 -2.82
C ARG A 132 -13.44 9.90 -3.51
N THR A 133 -13.73 10.36 -4.72
CA THR A 133 -14.90 9.92 -5.48
C THR A 133 -14.86 8.41 -5.76
N ARG A 134 -13.68 7.85 -6.03
CA ARG A 134 -13.49 6.39 -6.17
C ARG A 134 -13.78 5.67 -4.85
N ALA A 135 -13.33 6.22 -3.71
CA ALA A 135 -13.59 5.65 -2.39
C ALA A 135 -15.09 5.62 -2.07
N GLU A 136 -15.81 6.72 -2.35
CA GLU A 136 -17.25 6.82 -2.14
C GLU A 136 -18.02 5.76 -2.94
N LYS A 137 -17.64 5.58 -4.21
CA LYS A 137 -18.22 4.54 -5.08
C LYS A 137 -17.99 3.13 -4.56
N LEU A 138 -16.79 2.83 -4.07
CA LEU A 138 -16.49 1.51 -3.49
C LEU A 138 -17.21 1.29 -2.16
N LEU A 139 -17.26 2.29 -1.27
CA LEU A 139 -17.97 2.18 0.01
C LEU A 139 -19.48 2.02 -0.14
N ALA A 140 -20.06 2.52 -1.23
CA ALA A 140 -21.46 2.27 -1.58
C ALA A 140 -21.72 0.83 -2.03
N ASN A 141 -20.68 0.03 -2.32
CA ASN A 141 -20.81 -1.37 -2.70
C ASN A 141 -20.88 -2.28 -1.47
N THR A 142 -21.96 -3.07 -1.34
CA THR A 142 -22.20 -3.97 -0.21
C THR A 142 -21.31 -5.22 -0.20
N SER A 143 -20.53 -5.48 -1.24
CA SER A 143 -19.65 -6.66 -1.31
C SER A 143 -18.28 -6.48 -0.63
N LEU A 144 -17.95 -5.26 -0.17
CA LEU A 144 -16.69 -5.02 0.52
C LEU A 144 -16.62 -5.73 1.87
N SER A 145 -15.44 -6.27 2.19
CA SER A 145 -15.19 -6.80 3.52
C SER A 145 -15.15 -5.65 4.56
N PRO A 146 -15.48 -5.93 5.83
CA PRO A 146 -15.42 -4.91 6.89
C PRO A 146 -14.05 -4.23 7.01
N LEU A 147 -12.96 -5.00 6.85
CA LEU A 147 -11.59 -4.46 6.88
C LEU A 147 -11.32 -3.48 5.74
N ALA A 148 -11.74 -3.82 4.51
CA ALA A 148 -11.56 -2.95 3.35
C ALA A 148 -12.41 -1.67 3.47
N GLY A 149 -13.65 -1.80 3.98
CA GLY A 149 -14.51 -0.66 4.25
C GLY A 149 -13.93 0.28 5.32
N ALA A 150 -13.45 -0.27 6.45
CA ALA A 150 -12.83 0.51 7.51
C ALA A 150 -11.57 1.25 7.02
N PHE A 151 -10.73 0.57 6.24
CA PHE A 151 -9.55 1.17 5.63
C PHE A 151 -9.91 2.36 4.73
N LEU A 152 -10.89 2.21 3.83
CA LEU A 152 -11.33 3.33 2.99
C LEU A 152 -11.95 4.48 3.77
N ALA A 153 -12.76 4.17 4.80
CA ALA A 153 -13.38 5.19 5.63
C ALA A 153 -12.34 6.06 6.33
N LEU A 154 -11.24 5.47 6.84
CA LEU A 154 -10.13 6.21 7.44
C LEU A 154 -9.54 7.23 6.44
N PHE A 155 -9.22 6.77 5.22
CA PHE A 155 -8.64 7.64 4.20
C PHE A 155 -9.61 8.71 3.68
N GLN A 156 -10.92 8.45 3.68
CA GLN A 156 -11.91 9.49 3.40
C GLN A 156 -11.89 10.58 4.45
N VAL A 157 -11.86 10.23 5.74
CA VAL A 157 -11.77 11.22 6.83
C VAL A 157 -10.50 12.07 6.68
N TRP A 158 -9.37 11.45 6.35
CA TRP A 158 -8.13 12.17 6.11
C TRP A 158 -8.21 13.11 4.90
N ALA A 159 -8.82 12.65 3.80
CA ALA A 159 -9.05 13.48 2.61
C ALA A 159 -10.02 14.64 2.90
N GLU A 160 -10.97 14.49 3.81
CA GLU A 160 -11.87 15.57 4.23
C GLU A 160 -11.16 16.61 5.10
N ILE A 161 -10.32 16.17 6.04
CA ILE A 161 -9.56 17.06 6.93
C ILE A 161 -8.50 17.84 6.13
N MET A 162 -7.78 17.18 5.24
CA MET A 162 -6.62 17.73 4.52
C MET A 162 -6.94 18.25 3.12
N GLY A 163 -8.12 17.96 2.59
CA GLY A 163 -8.51 18.29 1.22
C GLY A 163 -8.79 19.79 1.00
N PRO A 164 -9.61 20.13 -0.02
CA PRO A 164 -9.70 21.47 -0.59
C PRO A 164 -10.21 22.58 0.35
N GLY A 165 -10.58 22.25 1.60
CA GLY A 165 -11.13 23.21 2.56
C GLY A 165 -10.15 23.76 3.61
N ASN A 166 -8.90 23.29 3.72
CA ASN A 166 -8.01 23.76 4.79
C ASN A 166 -6.53 23.96 4.40
N LEU A 167 -5.96 23.12 3.52
CA LEU A 167 -4.53 23.23 3.14
C LEU A 167 -4.27 24.04 1.86
N ALA A 168 -5.26 24.12 0.96
CA ALA A 168 -5.16 24.95 -0.24
C ALA A 168 -5.08 26.46 0.11
N GLU A 169 -5.71 26.88 1.21
CA GLU A 169 -5.62 28.25 1.75
C GLU A 169 -4.27 28.52 2.42
N THR A 170 -3.54 27.50 2.88
CA THR A 170 -2.22 27.67 3.51
C THR A 170 -1.11 27.94 2.50
N ASN A 171 -1.27 27.55 1.23
CA ASN A 171 -0.36 27.98 0.17
C ASN A 171 -0.37 29.50 -0.04
N ALA A 172 -1.50 30.17 0.23
CA ALA A 172 -1.58 31.63 0.20
C ALA A 172 -0.89 32.31 1.41
N LEU A 173 -0.50 31.55 2.43
CA LEU A 173 0.27 32.03 3.59
C LEU A 173 1.78 31.83 3.44
N LEU A 174 2.23 31.16 2.38
CA LEU A 174 3.64 30.87 2.10
C LEU A 174 4.22 31.71 0.95
N GLU A 175 3.42 32.59 0.34
CA GLU A 175 3.84 33.66 -0.59
C GLU A 175 3.94 35.01 0.15
#